data_AF-A0A9P9LJR0-F1
#
_entry.id   AF-A0A9P9LJR0-F1
#
_cell.length_a   1.000
_cell.length_b   1.000
_cell.length_c   1.000
_cell.angle_alpha   90.00
_cell.angle_beta   90.00
_cell.angle_gamma   90.00
#
_symmetry.space_group_name_H-M   'P 1'
#
loop_
_entity.id
_entity.type
_entity.pdbx_description
1 polymer ?
#
loop_
_entity_poly.entity_id
_entity_poly.type
_entity_poly.pdbx_seq_one_letter_code
_entity_poly.pdbx_strand_id
1 'polypeptide(L)'
;MEQEEEPFDSPTKSMFTLLQGTIGRNAFYLMFTLCAQRLLSPLFFNSSSLPPKKMAGNFNVLTAMTHDIQSGYKDCYLTAVSVLEAYSAQIDRHESYLHAIIELAPRALLMETARRLDEERKISGIRGPMHGIPMLVKDNIDTHPDLGVESTRAGTCALKGSQPKVNSPAIDRFVKAGAIILGKANMSELMWFKRIDYLSKLPTSDIRLRPTMGIISNVGVTPLTPRSDTIGPMTKCARDVAVLLDAMVDPAATSIPAGGYVSSLSSDWSGLRIGSLDPEPWLLDDVIVKPVKGAKEQEIRETKAAYAKLKGILGSKFHDNVDFISPSESSTDANGTDHFGNILYNDFCPALNKYLEGLDNSAQERLVEAQSFHMFPEDRQKSDDYVRQKCGKEGIDKTLAQYNIDVIIGPADSLLTNIGPAAGKLYFLFELLVPTFDIISQGRL
;
A
#
# COMPACT_ATOMS: atom_id res chain seq x y z
N MET A 1 4.12 67.61 36.04
CA MET A 1 4.58 66.96 34.79
C MET A 1 5.54 65.84 35.20
N GLU A 2 5.14 64.92 36.10
CA GLU A 2 4.11 63.86 35.93
C GLU A 2 4.69 62.74 35.03
N GLN A 3 5.13 61.58 35.59
CA GLN A 3 4.33 60.39 36.02
C GLN A 3 3.77 59.61 34.80
N GLU A 4 3.82 58.27 34.67
CA GLU A 4 4.33 57.11 35.46
C GLU A 4 4.29 55.85 34.54
N GLU A 5 4.92 54.67 34.72
CA GLU A 5 5.86 54.12 35.74
C GLU A 5 6.90 53.16 35.06
N GLU A 6 7.00 51.87 35.43
CA GLU A 6 7.99 50.83 34.99
C GLU A 6 7.39 49.39 35.13
N PRO A 7 8.08 48.20 35.16
CA PRO A 7 9.49 47.76 34.90
C PRO A 7 9.57 46.70 33.73
N PHE A 8 10.59 45.88 33.38
CA PHE A 8 11.88 45.36 33.92
C PHE A 8 11.81 44.27 35.03
N ASP A 9 12.69 43.28 35.23
CA ASP A 9 13.59 42.45 34.37
C ASP A 9 13.60 41.00 35.01
N SER A 10 14.09 39.85 34.54
CA SER A 10 15.27 39.39 33.74
C SER A 10 16.65 39.54 34.45
N PRO A 11 17.70 38.72 34.16
CA PRO A 11 17.76 37.25 34.21
C PRO A 11 19.06 36.71 34.90
N THR A 12 19.38 35.39 34.89
CA THR A 12 20.69 34.82 34.42
C THR A 12 20.96 33.30 34.66
N LYS A 13 21.83 32.78 33.77
CA LYS A 13 22.73 31.59 33.76
C LYS A 13 23.02 30.89 35.12
N SER A 14 23.05 29.55 35.28
CA SER A 14 23.66 28.43 34.52
C SER A 14 25.10 28.06 34.93
N MET A 15 25.39 26.74 34.94
CA MET A 15 26.67 26.02 34.76
C MET A 15 27.32 25.30 35.98
N PHE A 16 27.92 24.13 35.67
CA PHE A 16 28.79 23.21 36.45
C PHE A 16 28.25 22.28 37.56
N THR A 17 28.20 20.99 37.20
CA THR A 17 28.25 19.78 38.04
C THR A 17 29.67 19.56 38.62
N LEU A 18 29.82 19.06 39.86
CA LEU A 18 30.66 17.89 40.20
C LEU A 18 30.63 17.46 41.69
N LEU A 19 30.95 16.17 41.88
CA LEU A 19 31.53 15.48 43.06
C LEU A 19 30.79 15.30 44.40
N GLN A 20 30.68 14.01 44.72
CA GLN A 20 30.41 13.32 45.98
C GLN A 20 31.29 13.75 47.16
N GLY A 21 30.82 13.61 48.41
CA GLY A 21 31.62 13.84 49.63
C GLY A 21 30.97 13.43 50.96
N THR A 22 31.17 12.16 51.33
CA THR A 22 30.76 11.38 52.52
C THR A 22 30.77 12.08 53.92
N ILE A 23 30.08 11.46 54.91
CA ILE A 23 30.02 11.73 56.38
C ILE A 23 28.85 12.66 56.79
N GLY A 24 28.04 12.40 57.84
CA GLY A 24 27.88 11.20 58.68
C GLY A 24 27.48 11.46 60.15
N ARG A 25 26.59 10.61 60.71
CA ARG A 25 26.16 10.48 62.14
C ARG A 25 25.18 11.51 62.78
N ASN A 26 23.98 10.99 63.07
CA ASN A 26 23.27 10.94 64.37
C ASN A 26 23.25 12.15 65.34
N ALA A 27 22.07 12.80 65.42
CA ALA A 27 21.45 13.35 66.65
C ALA A 27 19.91 13.36 66.43
N PHE A 28 19.04 12.84 67.30
CA PHE A 28 18.55 13.41 68.58
C PHE A 28 17.81 14.76 68.42
N TYR A 29 16.57 14.97 68.92
CA TYR A 29 15.59 14.07 69.57
C TYR A 29 14.21 14.79 69.74
N LEU A 30 13.22 14.09 70.33
CA LEU A 30 12.14 14.60 71.23
C LEU A 30 10.78 15.14 70.68
N MET A 31 9.71 14.38 71.03
CA MET A 31 8.30 14.78 71.26
C MET A 31 7.41 15.27 70.10
N PHE A 32 6.07 15.10 70.14
CA PHE A 32 5.17 14.60 71.20
C PHE A 32 4.19 13.51 70.69
N THR A 33 3.62 12.70 71.59
CA THR A 33 2.83 11.48 71.29
C THR A 33 1.35 11.60 71.71
N LEU A 34 0.49 10.73 71.14
CA LEU A 34 -0.93 10.44 71.47
C LEU A 34 -1.96 11.38 70.79
N CYS A 35 -3.08 10.92 70.20
CA CYS A 35 -3.84 9.65 70.23
C CYS A 35 -4.45 9.35 68.83
N ALA A 36 -4.93 8.16 68.45
CA ALA A 36 -4.83 6.80 69.01
C ALA A 36 -5.14 5.76 67.91
N GLN A 37 -4.60 4.54 68.04
CA GLN A 37 -4.97 3.39 67.18
C GLN A 37 -6.13 2.59 67.80
N ARG A 38 -6.86 1.84 66.96
CA ARG A 38 -7.39 0.53 67.35
C ARG A 38 -7.08 -0.50 66.26
N LEU A 39 -6.53 -1.64 66.69
CA LEU A 39 -6.23 -2.78 65.83
C LEU A 39 -7.43 -3.75 65.82
N LEU A 40 -7.63 -4.47 64.71
CA LEU A 40 -7.52 -5.94 64.62
C LEU A 40 -8.05 -6.48 63.28
N SER A 41 -7.34 -7.47 62.75
CA SER A 41 -7.67 -8.33 61.59
C SER A 41 -8.87 -9.26 61.88
N PRO A 42 -9.57 -9.88 60.88
CA PRO A 42 -8.94 -10.48 59.69
C PRO A 42 -9.72 -10.53 58.35
N LEU A 43 -9.03 -11.07 57.34
CA LEU A 43 -9.54 -11.88 56.21
C LEU A 43 -10.85 -11.44 55.52
N PHE A 44 -10.72 -10.73 54.42
CA PHE A 44 -11.59 -10.93 53.25
C PHE A 44 -10.77 -11.05 51.98
N PHE A 45 -11.01 -12.11 51.22
CA PHE A 45 -10.74 -12.09 49.78
C PHE A 45 -11.65 -11.00 49.17
N ASN A 46 -11.09 -10.12 48.36
CA ASN A 46 -11.86 -9.55 47.26
C ASN A 46 -10.96 -9.35 46.04
N SER A 47 -11.56 -9.42 44.85
CA SER A 47 -10.82 -9.61 43.61
C SER A 47 -9.99 -8.38 43.22
N SER A 48 -8.92 -8.65 42.46
CA SER A 48 -8.24 -7.63 41.66
C SER A 48 -9.23 -7.04 40.66
N SER A 49 -9.80 -5.89 41.00
CA SER A 49 -10.56 -5.09 40.05
C SER A 49 -9.59 -4.55 39.00
N LEU A 50 -9.56 -5.25 37.85
CA LEU A 50 -8.98 -4.72 36.63
C LEU A 50 -9.56 -3.30 36.41
N PRO A 51 -8.73 -2.30 36.04
CA PRO A 51 -9.23 -0.97 35.77
C PRO A 51 -10.35 -1.04 34.74
N PRO A 52 -11.44 -0.26 34.90
CA PRO A 52 -12.64 -0.41 34.09
C PRO A 52 -12.26 -0.33 32.62
N LYS A 53 -12.66 -1.34 31.85
CA LYS A 53 -12.37 -1.49 30.42
C LYS A 53 -12.99 -0.29 29.69
N LYS A 54 -12.22 0.79 29.52
CA LYS A 54 -12.57 1.92 28.65
C LYS A 54 -13.03 1.30 27.33
N MET A 55 -14.30 1.51 26.96
CA MET A 55 -14.77 1.08 25.65
C MET A 55 -13.88 1.78 24.62
N ALA A 56 -13.25 1.00 23.74
CA ALA A 56 -12.34 1.54 22.74
C ALA A 56 -13.07 2.62 21.93
N GLY A 57 -12.45 3.80 21.80
CA GLY A 57 -13.03 4.92 21.05
C GLY A 57 -13.32 4.48 19.62
N ASN A 58 -14.62 4.27 19.33
CA ASN A 58 -15.21 3.60 18.17
C ASN A 58 -14.23 3.23 17.04
N PHE A 59 -13.48 2.13 17.20
CA PHE A 59 -12.47 1.70 16.22
C PHE A 59 -13.13 1.21 14.93
N ASN A 60 -13.27 2.12 13.97
CA ASN A 60 -13.90 1.85 12.70
C ASN A 60 -12.88 1.39 11.65
N VAL A 61 -12.69 0.08 11.53
CA VAL A 61 -11.91 -0.61 10.49
C VAL A 61 -12.17 -0.15 9.04
N LEU A 62 -13.32 0.47 8.73
CA LEU A 62 -13.58 1.04 7.41
C LEU A 62 -12.79 2.35 7.18
N THR A 63 -12.66 3.20 8.20
CA THR A 63 -11.98 4.52 8.10
C THR A 63 -10.57 4.53 8.69
N ALA A 64 -10.23 3.57 9.55
CA ALA A 64 -8.91 3.47 10.17
C ALA A 64 -7.78 3.31 9.14
N MET A 65 -6.69 4.05 9.40
CA MET A 65 -5.42 4.06 8.69
C MET A 65 -4.30 3.53 9.62
N THR A 66 -3.12 3.21 9.08
CA THR A 66 -2.02 2.61 9.85
C THR A 66 -1.59 3.47 11.05
N HIS A 67 -1.59 4.80 10.89
CA HIS A 67 -1.22 5.71 11.99
C HIS A 67 -2.28 5.80 13.10
N ASP A 68 -3.57 5.60 12.82
CA ASP A 68 -4.62 5.53 13.86
C ASP A 68 -4.42 4.29 14.74
N ILE A 69 -4.08 3.16 14.10
CA ILE A 69 -3.81 1.88 14.76
C ILE A 69 -2.57 1.99 15.65
N GLN A 70 -1.45 2.52 15.12
CA GLN A 70 -0.23 2.73 15.92
C GLN A 70 -0.45 3.71 17.08
N SER A 71 -1.28 4.74 16.89
CA SER A 71 -1.66 5.66 17.98
C SER A 71 -2.45 4.92 19.08
N GLY A 72 -3.41 4.07 18.71
CA GLY A 72 -4.13 3.24 19.68
C GLY A 72 -3.28 2.19 20.40
N TYR A 73 -2.22 1.68 19.75
CA TYR A 73 -1.23 0.80 20.36
C TYR A 73 -0.33 1.52 21.37
N LYS A 74 0.00 2.79 21.11
CA LYS A 74 0.77 3.68 21.99
C LYS A 74 -0.04 4.16 23.19
N ASP A 75 -1.29 4.55 22.96
CA ASP A 75 -2.20 5.06 23.98
C ASP A 75 -2.97 3.93 24.72
N CYS A 76 -2.57 2.68 24.47
CA CYS A 76 -3.06 1.46 25.13
C CYS A 76 -4.58 1.21 25.05
N TYR A 77 -5.30 1.83 24.11
CA TYR A 77 -6.72 1.54 23.86
C TYR A 77 -6.95 0.53 22.72
N LEU A 78 -5.92 0.19 21.95
CA LEU A 78 -5.90 -0.93 21.01
C LEU A 78 -4.79 -1.93 21.35
N THR A 79 -5.05 -3.18 20.98
CA THR A 79 -4.09 -4.29 20.90
C THR A 79 -4.14 -4.90 19.51
N ALA A 80 -3.06 -5.51 19.03
CA ALA A 80 -3.03 -6.21 17.75
C ALA A 80 -4.10 -7.33 17.70
N VAL A 81 -4.35 -7.98 18.83
CA VAL A 81 -5.50 -8.91 18.98
C VAL A 81 -6.83 -8.19 18.70
N SER A 82 -7.13 -7.07 19.36
CA SER A 82 -8.41 -6.36 19.18
C SER A 82 -8.62 -5.81 17.77
N VAL A 83 -7.53 -5.42 17.09
CA VAL A 83 -7.57 -4.95 15.70
C VAL A 83 -7.83 -6.13 14.76
N LEU A 84 -7.13 -7.26 14.95
CA LEU A 84 -7.36 -8.49 14.20
C LEU A 84 -8.78 -9.04 14.41
N GLU A 85 -9.32 -9.00 15.63
CA GLU A 85 -10.72 -9.35 15.93
C GLU A 85 -11.70 -8.47 15.13
N ALA A 86 -11.48 -7.15 15.11
CA ALA A 86 -12.34 -6.20 14.41
C ALA A 86 -12.29 -6.34 12.88
N TYR A 87 -11.11 -6.59 12.29
CA TYR A 87 -10.99 -6.89 10.84
C TYR A 87 -11.64 -8.24 10.50
N SER A 88 -11.39 -9.27 11.31
CA SER A 88 -11.99 -10.59 11.13
C SER A 88 -13.52 -10.52 11.15
N ALA A 89 -14.11 -9.75 12.05
CA ALA A 89 -15.56 -9.57 12.15
C ALA A 89 -16.20 -8.84 10.95
N GLN A 90 -15.43 -8.15 10.10
CA GLN A 90 -15.93 -7.66 8.80
C GLN A 90 -15.83 -8.73 7.72
N ILE A 91 -14.72 -9.47 7.68
CA ILE A 91 -14.52 -10.60 6.75
C ILE A 91 -15.63 -11.64 6.96
N ASP A 92 -15.84 -12.06 8.21
CA ASP A 92 -16.90 -13.01 8.62
C ASP A 92 -18.32 -12.53 8.28
N ARG A 93 -18.52 -11.22 8.06
CA ARG A 93 -19.80 -10.60 7.71
C ARG A 93 -20.02 -10.42 6.20
N HIS A 94 -18.95 -10.14 5.45
CA HIS A 94 -19.05 -9.62 4.08
C HIS A 94 -18.42 -10.52 3.00
N GLU A 95 -17.48 -11.40 3.36
CA GLU A 95 -16.74 -12.22 2.39
C GLU A 95 -17.63 -13.26 1.68
N SER A 96 -18.75 -13.62 2.30
CA SER A 96 -19.79 -14.52 1.75
C SER A 96 -20.48 -14.03 0.48
N TYR A 97 -20.31 -12.76 0.11
CA TYR A 97 -20.81 -12.20 -1.15
C TYR A 97 -19.84 -11.24 -1.86
N LEU A 98 -18.82 -10.71 -1.17
CA LEU A 98 -17.76 -9.91 -1.80
C LEU A 98 -16.75 -10.78 -2.55
N HIS A 99 -16.44 -11.98 -2.05
CA HIS A 99 -15.45 -12.89 -2.62
C HIS A 99 -14.10 -12.20 -2.91
N ALA A 100 -13.65 -11.32 -2.00
CA ALA A 100 -12.44 -10.55 -2.11
C ALA A 100 -11.19 -11.30 -1.63
N ILE A 101 -11.35 -12.49 -1.04
CA ILE A 101 -10.28 -13.28 -0.40
C ILE A 101 -10.37 -14.73 -0.87
N ILE A 102 -9.30 -15.23 -1.51
CA ILE A 102 -9.17 -16.62 -1.95
C ILE A 102 -8.88 -17.54 -0.76
N GLU A 103 -8.09 -17.08 0.21
CA GLU A 103 -7.63 -17.88 1.34
C GLU A 103 -7.29 -17.01 2.54
N LEU A 104 -7.57 -17.52 3.75
CA LEU A 104 -7.18 -16.91 5.03
C LEU A 104 -6.28 -17.87 5.80
N ALA A 105 -5.24 -17.33 6.44
CA ALA A 105 -4.46 -18.09 7.39
C ALA A 105 -5.33 -18.50 8.61
N PRO A 106 -5.07 -19.67 9.24
CA PRO A 106 -5.82 -20.14 10.39
C PRO A 106 -5.97 -19.08 11.49
N ARG A 107 -7.22 -18.80 11.89
CA ARG A 107 -7.56 -17.79 12.91
C ARG A 107 -6.75 -17.97 14.21
N ALA A 108 -6.40 -19.21 14.57
CA ALA A 108 -5.52 -19.51 15.70
C ALA A 108 -4.10 -18.92 15.54
N LEU A 109 -3.44 -19.18 14.40
CA LEU A 109 -2.09 -18.69 14.08
C LEU A 109 -2.05 -17.16 13.98
N LEU A 110 -3.08 -16.56 13.38
CA LEU A 110 -3.24 -15.11 13.32
C LEU A 110 -3.35 -14.50 14.74
N MET A 111 -4.18 -15.08 15.61
CA MET A 111 -4.36 -14.62 16.99
C MET A 111 -3.11 -14.84 17.86
N GLU A 112 -2.36 -15.92 17.64
CA GLU A 112 -1.07 -16.15 18.28
C GLU A 112 -0.02 -15.11 17.84
N THR A 113 0.09 -14.86 16.54
CA THR A 113 0.94 -13.83 15.96
C THR A 113 0.61 -12.44 16.53
N ALA A 114 -0.67 -12.11 16.65
CA ALA A 114 -1.14 -10.87 17.24
C ALA A 114 -0.76 -10.74 18.73
N ARG A 115 -0.98 -11.79 19.55
CA ARG A 115 -0.56 -11.81 20.97
C ARG A 115 0.94 -11.62 21.11
N ARG A 116 1.75 -12.34 20.33
CA ARG A 116 3.21 -12.23 20.34
C ARG A 116 3.66 -10.80 20.01
N LEU A 117 3.02 -10.12 19.06
CA LEU A 117 3.33 -8.72 18.72
C LEU A 117 2.85 -7.72 19.79
N ASP A 118 1.77 -8.01 20.51
CA ASP A 118 1.32 -7.24 21.69
C ASP A 118 2.24 -7.43 22.91
N GLU A 119 2.86 -8.60 23.07
CA GLU A 119 3.87 -8.86 24.11
C GLU A 119 5.22 -8.23 23.75
N GLU A 120 5.66 -8.40 22.51
CA GLU A 120 6.86 -7.76 21.96
C GLU A 120 6.80 -6.24 22.10
N ARG A 121 5.64 -5.61 21.83
CA ARG A 121 5.43 -4.16 22.03
C ARG A 121 5.67 -3.72 23.49
N LYS A 122 5.37 -4.56 24.48
CA LYS A 122 5.54 -4.25 25.91
C LYS A 122 6.97 -4.45 26.40
N ILE A 123 7.70 -5.41 25.81
CA ILE A 123 9.03 -5.84 26.27
C ILE A 123 10.14 -5.09 25.52
N SER A 124 10.02 -5.00 24.19
CA SER A 124 11.07 -4.50 23.28
C SER A 124 10.66 -3.25 22.50
N GLY A 125 9.37 -2.88 22.54
CA GLY A 125 8.81 -1.80 21.73
C GLY A 125 8.29 -2.28 20.37
N ILE A 126 7.88 -1.34 19.51
CA ILE A 126 7.43 -1.64 18.14
C ILE A 126 8.63 -1.73 17.18
N ARG A 127 8.54 -2.62 16.19
CA ARG A 127 9.54 -2.75 15.11
C ARG A 127 9.51 -1.60 14.10
N GLY A 128 8.40 -0.87 14.03
CA GLY A 128 8.15 0.19 13.06
C GLY A 128 6.65 0.38 12.78
N PRO A 129 6.28 1.19 11.77
CA PRO A 129 4.87 1.52 11.47
C PRO A 129 3.98 0.31 11.12
N MET A 130 4.56 -0.79 10.63
CA MET A 130 3.82 -2.03 10.29
C MET A 130 3.62 -2.98 11.48
N HIS A 131 4.16 -2.68 12.67
CA HIS A 131 4.10 -3.59 13.82
C HIS A 131 2.66 -3.85 14.29
N GLY A 132 2.17 -5.07 14.12
CA GLY A 132 0.80 -5.46 14.45
C GLY A 132 -0.26 -5.01 13.45
N ILE A 133 0.12 -4.56 12.25
CA ILE A 133 -0.82 -4.12 11.21
C ILE A 133 -1.28 -5.32 10.36
N PRO A 134 -2.58 -5.62 10.27
CA PRO A 134 -3.09 -6.65 9.37
C PRO A 134 -3.04 -6.22 7.91
N MET A 135 -2.66 -7.15 7.02
CA MET A 135 -2.68 -6.92 5.56
C MET A 135 -3.03 -8.20 4.78
N LEU A 136 -3.65 -8.04 3.61
CA LEU A 136 -3.82 -9.11 2.63
C LEU A 136 -2.73 -9.01 1.56
N VAL A 137 -2.41 -10.14 0.94
CA VAL A 137 -1.40 -10.28 -0.12
C VAL A 137 -2.09 -10.76 -1.39
N LYS A 138 -1.76 -10.24 -2.56
CA LYS A 138 -2.40 -10.71 -3.81
C LYS A 138 -2.00 -12.16 -4.11
N ASP A 139 -2.93 -12.98 -4.62
CA ASP A 139 -2.71 -14.43 -4.84
C ASP A 139 -1.63 -14.78 -5.88
N ASN A 140 -0.97 -13.81 -6.53
CA ASN A 140 0.21 -14.03 -7.36
C ASN A 140 1.55 -13.64 -6.67
N ILE A 141 1.56 -13.41 -5.35
CA ILE A 141 2.76 -13.03 -4.58
C ILE A 141 3.05 -14.10 -3.50
N ASP A 142 4.29 -14.57 -3.43
CA ASP A 142 4.68 -15.72 -2.62
C ASP A 142 4.78 -15.44 -1.12
N THR A 143 4.23 -16.41 -0.38
CA THR A 143 4.16 -16.53 1.07
C THR A 143 4.49 -17.98 1.43
N HIS A 144 5.44 -18.20 2.34
CA HIS A 144 5.79 -19.54 2.81
C HIS A 144 4.63 -20.16 3.60
N PRO A 145 4.37 -21.49 3.51
CA PRO A 145 3.28 -22.14 4.24
C PRO A 145 3.28 -21.95 5.76
N ASP A 146 4.42 -21.64 6.39
CA ASP A 146 4.50 -21.28 7.83
C ASP A 146 3.66 -20.04 8.20
N LEU A 147 3.33 -19.18 7.24
CA LEU A 147 2.40 -18.06 7.44
C LEU A 147 0.93 -18.54 7.49
N GLY A 148 0.69 -19.84 7.38
CA GLY A 148 -0.63 -20.48 7.41
C GLY A 148 -1.37 -20.43 6.07
N VAL A 149 -0.68 -20.21 4.96
CA VAL A 149 -1.28 -20.01 3.64
C VAL A 149 -0.72 -21.07 2.69
N GLU A 150 -1.57 -21.98 2.22
CA GLU A 150 -1.18 -23.25 1.60
C GLU A 150 -0.53 -23.10 0.22
N SER A 151 -0.87 -22.08 -0.57
CA SER A 151 -0.29 -21.90 -1.92
C SER A 151 -0.45 -20.48 -2.47
N THR A 152 0.35 -20.14 -3.48
CA THR A 152 0.17 -18.98 -4.38
C THR A 152 -0.44 -19.50 -5.67
N ARG A 153 -1.69 -19.15 -5.98
CA ARG A 153 -2.40 -19.78 -7.11
C ARG A 153 -2.61 -18.86 -8.31
N ALA A 154 -2.28 -17.58 -8.22
CA ALA A 154 -2.57 -16.55 -9.22
C ALA A 154 -4.04 -16.57 -9.72
N GLY A 155 -4.97 -16.89 -8.83
CA GLY A 155 -6.39 -17.09 -9.13
C GLY A 155 -6.74 -18.36 -9.91
N THR A 156 -5.78 -19.23 -10.26
CA THR A 156 -6.06 -20.44 -11.05
C THR A 156 -6.18 -21.72 -10.23
N CYS A 157 -7.23 -22.49 -10.51
CA CYS A 157 -7.37 -23.87 -10.03
C CYS A 157 -6.26 -24.80 -10.54
N ALA A 158 -5.48 -24.41 -11.56
CA ALA A 158 -4.35 -25.19 -12.07
C ALA A 158 -3.12 -25.18 -11.15
N LEU A 159 -3.02 -24.25 -10.20
CA LEU A 159 -1.92 -24.16 -9.21
C LEU A 159 -2.37 -24.53 -7.79
N LYS A 160 -3.56 -25.14 -7.64
CA LYS A 160 -4.07 -25.55 -6.33
C LYS A 160 -3.20 -26.65 -5.72
N GLY A 161 -2.49 -26.33 -4.64
CA GLY A 161 -1.59 -27.23 -3.92
C GLY A 161 -0.11 -27.05 -4.27
N SER A 162 0.23 -26.14 -5.20
CA SER A 162 1.62 -25.81 -5.53
C SER A 162 2.16 -24.77 -4.55
N GLN A 163 3.22 -25.11 -3.81
CA GLN A 163 3.64 -24.38 -2.62
C GLN A 163 4.93 -23.57 -2.87
N PRO A 164 5.01 -22.31 -2.41
CA PRO A 164 6.24 -21.53 -2.46
C PRO A 164 7.27 -22.03 -1.43
N LYS A 165 8.50 -22.29 -1.88
CA LYS A 165 9.63 -22.71 -1.02
C LYS A 165 10.09 -21.67 -0.01
N VAL A 166 9.77 -20.39 -0.26
CA VAL A 166 10.14 -19.22 0.55
C VAL A 166 9.08 -18.13 0.40
N ASN A 167 9.13 -17.11 1.25
CA ASN A 167 8.45 -15.84 0.99
C ASN A 167 9.07 -15.14 -0.23
N SER A 168 8.28 -14.29 -0.90
CA SER A 168 8.85 -13.22 -1.71
C SER A 168 9.59 -12.20 -0.82
N PRO A 169 10.67 -11.54 -1.28
CA PRO A 169 11.47 -10.63 -0.43
C PRO A 169 10.68 -9.46 0.16
N ALA A 170 9.57 -9.05 -0.47
CA ALA A 170 8.67 -8.04 0.08
C ALA A 170 7.87 -8.56 1.27
N ILE A 171 7.41 -9.82 1.25
CA ILE A 171 6.73 -10.45 2.38
C ILE A 171 7.69 -10.67 3.55
N ASP A 172 8.95 -11.06 3.30
CA ASP A 172 9.97 -11.10 4.36
C ASP A 172 10.20 -9.73 5.00
N ARG A 173 10.22 -8.65 4.20
CA ARG A 173 10.33 -7.27 4.73
C ARG A 173 9.12 -6.90 5.60
N PHE A 174 7.89 -7.24 5.18
CA PHE A 174 6.69 -6.99 5.96
C PHE A 174 6.63 -7.81 7.27
N VAL A 175 6.91 -9.11 7.22
CA VAL A 175 6.95 -9.99 8.40
C VAL A 175 8.07 -9.55 9.36
N LYS A 176 9.23 -9.14 8.83
CA LYS A 176 10.32 -8.53 9.62
C LYS A 176 9.85 -7.22 10.28
N ALA A 177 9.16 -6.35 9.56
CA ALA A 177 8.58 -5.10 10.10
C ALA A 177 7.38 -5.32 11.05
N GLY A 178 6.95 -6.57 11.25
CA GLY A 178 5.92 -6.95 12.23
C GLY A 178 4.49 -6.92 11.70
N ALA A 179 4.27 -6.90 10.38
CA ALA A 179 2.95 -7.01 9.79
C ALA A 179 2.31 -8.39 10.06
N ILE A 180 0.98 -8.45 10.03
CA ILE A 180 0.20 -9.68 10.16
C ILE A 180 -0.39 -10.02 8.78
N ILE A 181 0.19 -11.02 8.11
CA ILE A 181 -0.31 -11.51 6.82
C ILE A 181 -1.60 -12.29 7.06
N LEU A 182 -2.74 -11.76 6.64
CA LEU A 182 -4.07 -12.36 6.84
C LEU A 182 -4.34 -13.54 5.89
N GLY A 183 -3.79 -13.51 4.68
CA GLY A 183 -4.12 -14.44 3.60
C GLY A 183 -3.99 -13.84 2.21
N LYS A 184 -4.62 -14.51 1.22
CA LYS A 184 -4.59 -14.16 -0.20
C LYS A 184 -5.83 -13.40 -0.65
N ALA A 185 -5.67 -12.17 -1.11
CA ALA A 185 -6.72 -11.43 -1.82
C ALA A 185 -6.99 -12.03 -3.21
N ASN A 186 -8.27 -12.03 -3.61
CA ASN A 186 -8.75 -12.52 -4.89
C ASN A 186 -8.29 -11.64 -6.06
N MET A 187 -8.25 -12.21 -7.26
CA MET A 187 -7.75 -11.55 -8.48
C MET A 187 -8.22 -12.27 -9.74
N SER A 188 -8.28 -11.54 -10.86
CA SER A 188 -8.49 -12.13 -12.19
C SER A 188 -7.41 -13.17 -12.51
N GLU A 189 -7.85 -14.34 -12.94
CA GLU A 189 -7.02 -15.53 -13.14
C GLU A 189 -5.84 -15.27 -14.10
N LEU A 190 -4.64 -15.69 -13.68
CA LEU A 190 -3.37 -15.49 -14.40
C LEU A 190 -3.13 -14.03 -14.80
N MET A 191 -3.48 -13.07 -13.93
CA MET A 191 -3.32 -11.63 -14.16
C MET A 191 -3.98 -11.16 -15.48
N TRP A 192 -5.17 -11.68 -15.78
CA TRP A 192 -5.96 -11.48 -17.01
C TRP A 192 -5.53 -12.29 -18.25
N PHE A 193 -4.45 -13.10 -18.19
CA PHE A 193 -3.94 -13.78 -19.39
C PHE A 193 -4.83 -14.92 -19.92
N LYS A 194 -5.77 -15.45 -19.11
CA LYS A 194 -6.58 -16.63 -19.51
C LYS A 194 -7.71 -16.30 -20.50
N ARG A 195 -8.21 -15.06 -20.50
CA ARG A 195 -9.12 -14.48 -21.50
C ARG A 195 -9.20 -12.97 -21.31
N ILE A 196 -9.25 -12.23 -22.42
CA ILE A 196 -9.35 -10.76 -22.44
C ILE A 196 -10.83 -10.33 -22.31
N ASP A 197 -11.74 -11.15 -22.83
CA ASP A 197 -13.18 -11.02 -22.64
C ASP A 197 -13.58 -11.21 -21.16
N TYR A 198 -14.46 -10.31 -20.69
CA TYR A 198 -15.09 -10.26 -19.36
C TYR A 198 -14.28 -9.63 -18.20
N LEU A 199 -13.82 -8.38 -18.37
CA LEU A 199 -13.49 -7.53 -17.21
C LEU A 199 -14.77 -7.19 -16.40
N SER A 200 -14.81 -7.63 -15.15
CA SER A 200 -15.69 -7.07 -14.12
C SER A 200 -15.00 -5.89 -13.44
N LYS A 201 -15.47 -4.65 -13.66
CA LYS A 201 -15.04 -3.51 -12.84
C LYS A 201 -15.50 -3.73 -11.39
N LEU A 202 -14.53 -3.75 -10.46
CA LEU A 202 -14.76 -3.62 -9.02
C LEU A 202 -14.46 -2.17 -8.64
N PRO A 203 -15.46 -1.29 -8.47
CA PRO A 203 -15.21 0.07 -8.02
C PRO A 203 -14.77 0.04 -6.56
N THR A 204 -13.49 0.29 -6.28
CA THR A 204 -12.97 0.37 -4.90
C THR A 204 -12.21 1.69 -4.73
N SER A 205 -12.54 2.43 -3.66
CA SER A 205 -11.99 3.76 -3.38
C SER A 205 -10.54 3.76 -2.85
N ASP A 206 -9.73 2.84 -3.37
CA ASP A 206 -8.36 2.58 -2.93
C ASP A 206 -7.34 3.30 -3.82
N ILE A 207 -6.33 3.89 -3.19
CA ILE A 207 -5.17 4.46 -3.85
C ILE A 207 -4.21 3.32 -4.20
N ARG A 208 -3.88 3.18 -5.49
CA ARG A 208 -2.99 2.13 -6.01
C ARG A 208 -1.72 2.77 -6.57
N LEU A 209 -0.55 2.37 -6.08
CA LEU A 209 0.73 2.90 -6.58
C LEU A 209 1.48 1.80 -7.34
N ARG A 210 1.92 2.08 -8.58
CA ARG A 210 2.83 1.22 -9.35
C ARG A 210 4.25 1.80 -9.28
N PRO A 211 5.20 1.17 -8.55
CA PRO A 211 6.54 1.68 -8.38
C PRO A 211 7.33 1.78 -9.69
N THR A 212 8.45 2.51 -9.66
CA THR A 212 9.43 2.47 -10.76
C THR A 212 9.93 1.03 -10.97
N MET A 213 10.07 0.61 -12.22
CA MET A 213 10.58 -0.72 -12.53
C MET A 213 11.93 -0.98 -11.85
N GLY A 214 12.04 -2.14 -11.19
CA GLY A 214 13.27 -2.58 -10.52
C GLY A 214 13.49 -2.10 -9.08
N ILE A 215 12.76 -1.10 -8.57
CA ILE A 215 12.97 -0.62 -7.18
C ILE A 215 12.37 -1.53 -6.11
N ILE A 216 11.54 -2.50 -6.53
CA ILE A 216 11.01 -3.57 -5.69
C ILE A 216 11.25 -4.90 -6.42
N SER A 217 11.65 -5.94 -5.68
CA SER A 217 11.94 -7.26 -6.25
C SER A 217 10.66 -8.02 -6.58
N ASN A 218 10.62 -8.60 -7.78
CA ASN A 218 9.58 -9.54 -8.25
C ASN A 218 9.95 -11.01 -7.99
N VAL A 219 10.99 -11.31 -7.21
CA VAL A 219 11.31 -12.69 -6.82
C VAL A 219 10.16 -13.23 -5.98
N GLY A 220 9.65 -14.40 -6.33
CA GLY A 220 8.45 -14.97 -5.71
C GLY A 220 7.16 -14.24 -6.10
N VAL A 221 7.03 -13.83 -7.36
CA VAL A 221 5.78 -13.29 -7.93
C VAL A 221 5.48 -14.08 -9.20
N THR A 222 4.27 -14.61 -9.34
CA THR A 222 3.83 -15.27 -10.58
C THR A 222 3.84 -14.22 -11.69
N PRO A 223 4.65 -14.38 -12.74
CA PRO A 223 4.90 -13.32 -13.71
C PRO A 223 3.80 -13.24 -14.77
N LEU A 224 3.59 -12.04 -15.29
CA LEU A 224 2.82 -11.78 -16.50
C LEU A 224 3.76 -11.33 -17.64
N THR A 225 4.60 -10.34 -17.37
CA THR A 225 5.69 -9.89 -18.24
C THR A 225 6.84 -9.35 -17.37
N PRO A 226 7.94 -10.11 -17.17
CA PRO A 226 9.05 -9.70 -16.29
C PRO A 226 9.68 -8.35 -16.65
N ARG A 227 9.49 -7.88 -17.89
CA ARG A 227 9.91 -6.59 -18.41
C ARG A 227 9.15 -5.39 -17.80
N SER A 228 7.93 -5.61 -17.32
CA SER A 228 7.04 -4.54 -16.84
C SER A 228 6.25 -4.86 -15.57
N ASP A 229 6.29 -6.10 -15.08
CA ASP A 229 5.72 -6.49 -13.79
C ASP A 229 6.33 -5.70 -12.63
N THR A 230 5.51 -5.27 -11.68
CA THR A 230 5.97 -4.80 -10.37
C THR A 230 4.85 -4.91 -9.36
N ILE A 231 5.19 -5.30 -8.14
CA ILE A 231 4.26 -5.29 -6.99
C ILE A 231 4.18 -3.89 -6.39
N GLY A 232 2.99 -3.48 -5.96
CA GLY A 232 2.76 -2.14 -5.43
C GLY A 232 1.66 -2.13 -4.35
N PRO A 233 1.67 -1.14 -3.44
CA PRO A 233 0.69 -1.06 -2.37
C PRO A 233 -0.68 -0.59 -2.86
N MET A 234 -1.71 -1.09 -2.19
CA MET A 234 -3.10 -0.62 -2.30
C MET A 234 -3.59 -0.26 -0.89
N THR A 235 -4.00 0.98 -0.66
CA THR A 235 -4.48 1.45 0.65
C THR A 235 -5.51 2.58 0.51
N LYS A 236 -6.10 3.01 1.63
CA LYS A 236 -7.09 4.09 1.68
C LYS A 236 -6.50 5.51 1.69
N CYS A 237 -5.19 5.68 1.85
CA CYS A 237 -4.55 7.01 1.91
C CYS A 237 -3.09 6.99 1.46
N ALA A 238 -2.59 8.11 0.91
CA ALA A 238 -1.22 8.16 0.40
C ALA A 238 -0.15 8.04 1.52
N ARG A 239 -0.50 8.39 2.77
CA ARG A 239 0.34 8.12 3.94
C ARG A 239 0.63 6.63 4.14
N ASP A 240 -0.40 5.79 4.06
CA ASP A 240 -0.23 4.35 4.24
C ASP A 240 0.46 3.72 3.00
N VAL A 241 0.21 4.25 1.80
CA VAL A 241 1.01 3.92 0.59
C VAL A 241 2.51 4.16 0.82
N ALA A 242 2.88 5.32 1.37
CA ALA A 242 4.27 5.64 1.67
C ALA A 242 4.87 4.74 2.76
N VAL A 243 4.09 4.39 3.80
CA VAL A 243 4.49 3.42 4.84
C VAL A 243 4.79 2.05 4.23
N LEU A 244 3.99 1.58 3.26
CA LEU A 244 4.29 0.31 2.58
C LEU A 244 5.51 0.43 1.66
N LEU A 245 5.72 1.56 0.97
CA LEU A 245 6.95 1.77 0.18
C LEU A 245 8.22 1.71 1.04
N ASP A 246 8.21 2.34 2.22
CA ASP A 246 9.33 2.30 3.18
C ASP A 246 9.66 0.87 3.68
N ALA A 247 8.72 -0.07 3.58
CA ALA A 247 8.96 -1.48 3.86
C ALA A 247 9.35 -2.29 2.61
N MET A 248 8.77 -2.00 1.44
CA MET A 248 8.93 -2.82 0.23
C MET A 248 10.18 -2.49 -0.59
N VAL A 249 10.50 -1.19 -0.75
CA VAL A 249 11.54 -0.71 -1.67
C VAL A 249 12.91 -1.25 -1.27
N ASP A 250 13.72 -1.62 -2.27
CA ASP A 250 15.08 -2.07 -2.05
C ASP A 250 16.05 -0.87 -1.94
N PRO A 251 16.73 -0.64 -0.80
CA PRO A 251 17.66 0.47 -0.64
C PRO A 251 18.91 0.36 -1.53
N ALA A 252 19.18 -0.79 -2.15
CA ALA A 252 20.25 -0.94 -3.14
C ALA A 252 19.80 -0.62 -4.58
N ALA A 253 18.48 -0.54 -4.84
CA ALA A 253 17.93 -0.31 -6.18
C ALA A 253 17.56 1.17 -6.45
N THR A 254 17.38 1.99 -5.41
CA THR A 254 17.09 3.42 -5.56
C THR A 254 17.50 4.23 -4.32
N SER A 255 17.61 5.55 -4.47
CA SER A 255 17.73 6.47 -3.34
C SER A 255 16.38 6.65 -2.65
N ILE A 256 16.30 6.27 -1.38
CA ILE A 256 15.14 6.49 -0.51
C ILE A 256 15.31 7.86 0.20
N PRO A 257 14.26 8.68 0.36
CA PRO A 257 14.35 9.97 1.05
C PRO A 257 14.84 9.85 2.51
N ALA A 258 15.46 10.91 3.02
CA ALA A 258 15.85 10.98 4.43
C ALA A 258 14.59 10.95 5.32
N GLY A 259 14.46 9.91 6.16
CA GLY A 259 13.24 9.66 6.94
C GLY A 259 12.13 8.87 6.21
N GLY A 260 12.43 8.32 5.03
CA GLY A 260 11.52 7.49 4.25
C GLY A 260 10.59 8.27 3.32
N TYR A 261 9.85 7.56 2.47
CA TYR A 261 8.80 8.14 1.62
C TYR A 261 7.74 8.89 2.45
N VAL A 262 7.50 8.46 3.71
CA VAL A 262 6.58 9.16 4.63
C VAL A 262 7.05 10.58 4.99
N SER A 263 8.35 10.89 4.91
CA SER A 263 8.86 12.26 5.14
C SER A 263 8.65 13.21 3.95
N SER A 264 8.33 12.65 2.78
CA SER A 264 8.15 13.40 1.52
C SER A 264 6.68 13.75 1.21
N LEU A 265 5.76 13.40 2.11
CA LEU A 265 4.33 13.70 2.00
C LEU A 265 4.07 15.20 2.19
N SER A 266 3.31 15.83 1.29
CA SER A 266 2.98 17.25 1.29
C SER A 266 1.49 17.49 1.09
N SER A 267 0.87 18.15 2.06
CA SER A 267 -0.44 18.77 1.94
C SER A 267 -0.49 19.91 0.92
N ASP A 268 0.66 20.53 0.62
CA ASP A 268 0.77 21.61 -0.36
C ASP A 268 1.05 21.06 -1.76
N TRP A 269 0.15 21.42 -2.69
CA TRP A 269 0.25 21.10 -4.11
C TRP A 269 0.91 22.23 -4.90
N SER A 270 1.12 23.41 -4.32
CA SER A 270 1.56 24.62 -5.04
C SER A 270 2.90 24.47 -5.75
N GLY A 271 3.75 23.53 -5.31
CA GLY A 271 5.01 23.20 -5.98
C GLY A 271 4.86 22.50 -7.34
N LEU A 272 3.74 21.81 -7.58
CA LEU A 272 3.54 20.95 -8.76
C LEU A 272 2.95 21.70 -9.96
N ARG A 273 3.22 21.19 -11.15
CA ARG A 273 2.56 21.54 -12.42
C ARG A 273 1.98 20.27 -13.02
N ILE A 274 0.71 20.30 -13.41
CA ILE A 274 -0.05 19.10 -13.78
C ILE A 274 -0.73 19.30 -15.13
N GLY A 275 -0.53 18.34 -16.05
CA GLY A 275 -1.32 18.22 -17.27
C GLY A 275 -2.38 17.14 -17.12
N SER A 276 -3.63 17.41 -17.52
CA SER A 276 -4.68 16.39 -17.59
C SER A 276 -4.86 15.88 -19.02
N LEU A 277 -5.24 14.61 -19.16
CA LEU A 277 -5.78 14.07 -20.41
C LEU A 277 -7.30 14.21 -20.41
N ASP A 278 -7.95 14.38 -21.57
CA ASP A 278 -9.40 14.18 -21.65
C ASP A 278 -9.68 12.69 -21.37
N PRO A 279 -10.53 12.32 -20.40
CA PRO A 279 -10.70 10.92 -20.03
C PRO A 279 -11.40 10.07 -21.09
N GLU A 280 -12.25 10.66 -21.94
CA GLU A 280 -13.18 9.90 -22.79
C GLU A 280 -12.52 8.93 -23.78
N PRO A 281 -11.42 9.27 -24.47
CA PRO A 281 -10.71 8.34 -25.35
C PRO A 281 -9.99 7.17 -24.63
N TRP A 282 -9.70 7.31 -23.33
CA TRP A 282 -8.86 6.36 -22.59
C TRP A 282 -9.64 5.24 -21.91
N LEU A 283 -10.93 5.46 -21.67
CA LEU A 283 -11.78 4.49 -21.00
C LEU A 283 -11.92 3.21 -21.83
N LEU A 284 -11.83 2.08 -21.14
CA LEU A 284 -11.93 0.76 -21.75
C LEU A 284 -13.26 0.61 -22.49
N ASP A 285 -13.20 -0.01 -23.67
CA ASP A 285 -14.35 -0.26 -24.53
C ASP A 285 -15.20 -1.44 -24.03
N ASP A 286 -16.48 -1.47 -24.44
CA ASP A 286 -17.47 -2.50 -24.08
C ASP A 286 -17.09 -3.91 -24.59
N VAL A 287 -16.17 -4.02 -25.56
CA VAL A 287 -15.55 -5.30 -25.97
C VAL A 287 -14.64 -5.89 -24.89
N ILE A 288 -14.01 -5.03 -24.08
CA ILE A 288 -13.05 -5.43 -23.03
C ILE A 288 -13.75 -5.51 -21.66
N VAL A 289 -14.51 -4.46 -21.31
CA VAL A 289 -15.25 -4.33 -20.05
C VAL A 289 -16.72 -4.63 -20.26
N LYS A 290 -17.32 -5.46 -19.40
CA LYS A 290 -18.77 -5.63 -19.41
C LYS A 290 -19.45 -4.30 -19.06
N PRO A 291 -20.28 -3.69 -19.95
CA PRO A 291 -20.86 -2.38 -19.70
C PRO A 291 -21.77 -2.39 -18.47
N VAL A 292 -21.52 -1.45 -17.55
CA VAL A 292 -22.37 -1.16 -16.39
C VAL A 292 -23.04 0.18 -16.64
N LYS A 293 -24.37 0.18 -16.73
CA LYS A 293 -25.17 1.37 -17.07
C LYS A 293 -24.89 2.53 -16.12
N GLY A 294 -24.43 3.67 -16.66
CA GLY A 294 -24.13 4.87 -15.87
C GLY A 294 -22.70 4.91 -15.31
N ALA A 295 -21.93 3.81 -15.38
CA ALA A 295 -20.58 3.77 -14.79
C ALA A 295 -19.56 4.58 -15.61
N LYS A 296 -19.66 4.54 -16.95
CA LYS A 296 -18.80 5.33 -17.84
C LYS A 296 -19.05 6.83 -17.65
N GLU A 297 -20.32 7.22 -17.61
CA GLU A 297 -20.76 8.60 -17.37
C GLU A 297 -20.40 9.08 -15.95
N GLN A 298 -20.46 8.19 -14.96
CA GLN A 298 -20.00 8.45 -13.60
C GLN A 298 -18.48 8.70 -13.56
N GLU A 299 -17.68 7.81 -14.16
CA GLU A 299 -16.21 7.90 -14.17
C GLU A 299 -15.72 9.17 -14.88
N ILE A 300 -16.32 9.53 -16.03
CA ILE A 300 -16.06 10.79 -16.74
C ILE A 300 -16.39 11.99 -15.84
N ARG A 301 -17.58 12.01 -15.22
CA ARG A 301 -18.05 13.09 -14.36
C ARG A 301 -17.15 13.29 -13.14
N GLU A 302 -16.74 12.20 -12.49
CA GLU A 302 -15.96 12.25 -11.25
C GLU A 302 -14.50 12.61 -11.54
N THR A 303 -13.93 12.10 -12.63
CA THR A 303 -12.61 12.53 -13.15
C THR A 303 -12.61 14.02 -13.49
N LYS A 304 -13.60 14.52 -14.26
CA LYS A 304 -13.71 15.94 -14.63
C LYS A 304 -13.98 16.83 -13.39
N ALA A 305 -14.68 16.34 -12.36
CA ALA A 305 -14.84 17.04 -11.09
C ALA A 305 -13.54 17.12 -10.27
N ALA A 306 -12.73 16.08 -10.25
CA ALA A 306 -11.42 16.09 -9.60
C ALA A 306 -10.43 17.04 -10.31
N TYR A 307 -10.45 17.09 -11.64
CA TYR A 307 -9.69 18.07 -12.42
C TYR A 307 -10.10 19.50 -12.08
N ALA A 308 -11.40 19.78 -11.95
CA ALA A 308 -11.88 21.10 -11.55
C ALA A 308 -11.38 21.51 -10.15
N LYS A 309 -11.33 20.57 -9.18
CA LYS A 309 -10.73 20.81 -7.85
C LYS A 309 -9.23 21.12 -7.97
N LEU A 310 -8.45 20.30 -8.68
CA LEU A 310 -7.01 20.50 -8.88
C LEU A 310 -6.69 21.82 -9.59
N LYS A 311 -7.44 22.17 -10.64
CA LYS A 311 -7.32 23.43 -11.37
C LYS A 311 -7.63 24.65 -10.48
N GLY A 312 -8.58 24.53 -9.55
CA GLY A 312 -8.85 25.55 -8.54
C GLY A 312 -7.72 25.77 -7.54
N ILE A 313 -6.93 24.72 -7.24
CA ILE A 313 -5.76 24.79 -6.34
C ILE A 313 -4.51 25.31 -7.06
N LEU A 314 -4.29 24.84 -8.29
CA LEU A 314 -3.04 25.04 -9.05
C LEU A 314 -3.07 26.27 -9.97
N GLY A 315 -4.26 26.77 -10.33
CA GLY A 315 -4.42 27.91 -11.22
C GLY A 315 -3.69 27.72 -12.56
N SER A 316 -2.76 28.62 -12.88
CA SER A 316 -1.95 28.57 -14.11
C SER A 316 -0.89 27.47 -14.14
N LYS A 317 -0.78 26.62 -13.11
CA LYS A 317 0.06 25.41 -13.10
C LYS A 317 -0.72 24.15 -13.53
N PHE A 318 -2.01 24.27 -13.83
CA PHE A 318 -2.83 23.21 -14.40
C PHE A 318 -3.04 23.42 -15.90
N HIS A 319 -2.75 22.40 -16.69
CA HIS A 319 -2.93 22.38 -18.14
C HIS A 319 -4.01 21.37 -18.51
N ASP A 320 -5.18 21.83 -18.94
CA ASP A 320 -6.26 20.96 -19.41
C ASP A 320 -5.89 20.31 -20.76
N ASN A 321 -6.18 19.01 -20.90
CA ASN A 321 -6.15 18.26 -22.16
C ASN A 321 -4.83 18.38 -22.93
N VAL A 322 -3.71 18.07 -22.27
CA VAL A 322 -2.37 18.07 -22.88
C VAL A 322 -2.26 17.02 -24.00
N ASP A 323 -1.54 17.36 -25.08
CA ASP A 323 -1.24 16.39 -26.14
C ASP A 323 -0.52 15.17 -25.57
N PHE A 324 -0.94 13.98 -25.98
CA PHE A 324 -0.31 12.72 -25.60
C PHE A 324 -0.43 11.73 -26.78
N ILE A 325 0.30 10.61 -26.74
CA ILE A 325 0.07 9.52 -27.70
C ILE A 325 -1.36 8.98 -27.54
N SER A 326 -2.00 8.59 -28.64
CA SER A 326 -3.31 7.93 -28.55
C SER A 326 -3.22 6.55 -27.88
N PRO A 327 -4.31 6.03 -27.30
CA PRO A 327 -4.34 4.67 -26.77
C PRO A 327 -3.93 3.63 -27.81
N SER A 328 -4.36 3.80 -29.07
CA SER A 328 -3.98 2.95 -30.20
C SER A 328 -2.49 2.99 -30.54
N GLU A 329 -1.84 4.16 -30.55
CA GLU A 329 -0.40 4.27 -30.83
C GLU A 329 0.47 3.67 -29.72
N SER A 330 -0.08 3.46 -28.52
CA SER A 330 0.65 2.87 -27.40
C SER A 330 0.86 1.36 -27.51
N SER A 331 -0.06 0.66 -28.20
CA SER A 331 -0.01 -0.78 -28.47
C SER A 331 0.36 -1.09 -29.91
N THR A 332 -0.12 -0.29 -30.85
CA THR A 332 -0.27 -0.69 -32.25
C THR A 332 0.46 0.27 -33.19
N ASP A 333 1.14 -0.27 -34.21
CA ASP A 333 1.79 0.53 -35.25
C ASP A 333 0.88 0.87 -36.44
N ALA A 334 1.40 1.68 -37.36
CA ALA A 334 0.69 2.09 -38.58
C ALA A 334 0.40 0.94 -39.56
N ASN A 335 0.95 -0.26 -39.34
CA ASN A 335 0.68 -1.46 -40.11
C ASN A 335 -0.39 -2.37 -39.45
N GLY A 336 -0.84 -2.05 -38.23
CA GLY A 336 -1.79 -2.85 -37.45
C GLY A 336 -1.13 -3.86 -36.50
N THR A 337 0.18 -3.77 -36.26
CA THR A 337 0.95 -4.69 -35.41
C THR A 337 0.72 -4.39 -33.94
N ASP A 338 0.02 -5.26 -33.19
CA ASP A 338 -0.10 -5.12 -31.73
C ASP A 338 1.18 -5.55 -31.01
N HIS A 339 2.07 -4.59 -30.78
CA HIS A 339 3.31 -4.78 -30.04
C HIS A 339 3.08 -5.10 -28.56
N PHE A 340 1.99 -4.63 -27.94
CA PHE A 340 1.74 -4.91 -26.52
C PHE A 340 1.30 -6.36 -26.31
N GLY A 341 0.33 -6.84 -27.11
CA GLY A 341 -0.04 -8.26 -27.14
C GLY A 341 1.12 -9.15 -27.53
N ASN A 342 1.90 -8.79 -28.54
CA ASN A 342 3.09 -9.54 -28.96
C ASN A 342 4.11 -9.74 -27.82
N ILE A 343 4.40 -8.69 -27.05
CA ILE A 343 5.25 -8.79 -25.85
C ILE A 343 4.59 -9.71 -24.82
N LEU A 344 3.30 -9.51 -24.52
CA LEU A 344 2.57 -10.26 -23.50
C LEU A 344 2.56 -11.77 -23.78
N TYR A 345 2.21 -12.17 -25.02
CA TYR A 345 2.18 -13.58 -25.43
C TYR A 345 3.57 -14.22 -25.53
N ASN A 346 4.63 -13.45 -25.82
CA ASN A 346 6.00 -13.95 -25.84
C ASN A 346 6.62 -14.07 -24.43
N ASP A 347 6.38 -13.10 -23.55
CA ASP A 347 6.92 -13.05 -22.20
C ASP A 347 6.30 -14.11 -21.29
N PHE A 348 4.98 -14.32 -21.37
CA PHE A 348 4.23 -15.06 -20.36
C PHE A 348 4.67 -16.52 -20.23
N CYS A 349 4.64 -17.30 -21.31
CA CYS A 349 4.89 -18.75 -21.26
C CYS A 349 6.32 -19.09 -20.75
N PRO A 350 7.41 -18.45 -21.25
CA PRO A 350 8.76 -18.68 -20.70
C PRO A 350 8.91 -18.22 -19.25
N ALA A 351 8.29 -17.08 -18.88
CA ALA A 351 8.39 -16.57 -17.52
C ALA A 351 7.63 -17.45 -16.51
N LEU A 352 6.41 -17.89 -16.87
CA LEU A 352 5.60 -18.79 -16.06
C LEU A 352 6.31 -20.14 -15.88
N ASN A 353 6.81 -20.76 -16.94
CA ASN A 353 7.53 -22.03 -16.85
C ASN A 353 8.71 -21.95 -15.86
N LYS A 354 9.54 -20.91 -15.97
CA LYS A 354 10.66 -20.66 -15.05
C LYS A 354 10.22 -20.38 -13.60
N TYR A 355 9.04 -19.78 -13.39
CA TYR A 355 8.46 -19.61 -12.06
C TYR A 355 7.99 -20.96 -11.47
N LEU A 356 7.36 -21.81 -12.29
CA LEU A 356 6.86 -23.12 -11.83
C LEU A 356 7.97 -24.10 -11.46
N GLU A 357 9.15 -24.03 -12.10
CA GLU A 357 10.39 -24.72 -11.68
C GLU A 357 10.79 -24.42 -10.21
N GLY A 358 10.39 -23.26 -9.67
CA GLY A 358 10.67 -22.86 -8.30
C GLY A 358 9.73 -23.45 -7.25
N LEU A 359 8.52 -23.87 -7.62
CA LEU A 359 7.49 -24.35 -6.68
C LEU A 359 7.72 -25.81 -6.25
N ASP A 360 7.14 -26.19 -5.11
CA ASP A 360 6.93 -27.61 -4.78
C ASP A 360 5.52 -28.05 -5.17
N ASN A 361 5.36 -29.32 -5.54
CA ASN A 361 4.09 -29.89 -6.01
C ASN A 361 3.43 -29.07 -7.13
N SER A 362 4.21 -28.70 -8.15
CA SER A 362 3.73 -27.97 -9.34
C SER A 362 2.67 -28.78 -10.10
N ALA A 363 1.40 -28.38 -10.06
CA ALA A 363 0.29 -29.02 -10.77
C ALA A 363 0.28 -28.67 -12.28
N GLN A 364 1.47 -28.59 -12.87
CA GLN A 364 1.84 -27.89 -14.10
C GLN A 364 1.35 -28.55 -15.38
N GLU A 365 0.98 -29.84 -15.35
CA GLU A 365 0.50 -30.62 -16.51
C GLU A 365 -0.60 -29.89 -17.31
N ARG A 366 -1.46 -29.11 -16.64
CA ARG A 366 -2.59 -28.38 -17.26
C ARG A 366 -2.26 -26.98 -17.78
N LEU A 367 -1.06 -26.46 -17.49
CA LEU A 367 -0.60 -25.15 -17.98
C LEU A 367 0.37 -25.30 -19.17
N VAL A 368 1.03 -26.46 -19.31
CA VAL A 368 1.97 -26.74 -20.41
C VAL A 368 1.25 -26.92 -21.76
N GLU A 369 0.00 -27.38 -21.75
CA GLU A 369 -0.76 -27.65 -22.98
C GLU A 369 -1.18 -26.37 -23.76
N ALA A 370 -1.04 -25.18 -23.18
CA ALA A 370 -1.45 -23.89 -23.77
C ALA A 370 -0.33 -23.14 -24.53
N GLN A 371 0.85 -23.74 -24.73
CA GLN A 371 2.10 -23.03 -25.09
C GLN A 371 2.29 -22.66 -26.59
N SER A 372 1.24 -22.64 -27.41
CA SER A 372 1.34 -22.52 -28.88
C SER A 372 1.41 -21.09 -29.44
N PHE A 373 2.15 -20.18 -28.80
CA PHE A 373 2.57 -18.89 -29.40
C PHE A 373 4.09 -18.74 -29.33
N HIS A 374 4.74 -18.54 -30.49
CA HIS A 374 6.18 -18.37 -30.62
C HIS A 374 6.47 -17.24 -31.62
N MET A 375 7.32 -16.30 -31.22
CA MET A 375 7.76 -15.16 -32.02
C MET A 375 9.29 -15.10 -32.00
N PHE A 376 9.90 -14.68 -33.12
CA PHE A 376 11.36 -14.59 -33.21
C PHE A 376 11.92 -13.51 -32.27
N PRO A 377 13.10 -13.71 -31.66
CA PRO A 377 13.67 -12.74 -30.70
C PRO A 377 13.81 -11.31 -31.26
N GLU A 378 14.07 -11.18 -32.56
CA GLU A 378 14.15 -9.89 -33.25
C GLU A 378 12.81 -9.14 -33.25
N ASP A 379 11.68 -9.83 -33.42
CA ASP A 379 10.36 -9.21 -33.50
C ASP A 379 9.82 -8.84 -32.11
N ARG A 380 10.22 -9.60 -31.08
CA ARG A 380 10.05 -9.21 -29.67
C ARG A 380 10.85 -7.93 -29.38
N GLN A 381 12.12 -7.85 -29.78
CA GLN A 381 12.96 -6.67 -29.56
C GLN A 381 12.40 -5.43 -30.29
N LYS A 382 11.97 -5.57 -31.56
CA LYS A 382 11.29 -4.49 -32.31
C LYS A 382 10.04 -3.98 -31.57
N SER A 383 9.26 -4.89 -30.99
CA SER A 383 8.06 -4.55 -30.21
C SER A 383 8.40 -3.82 -28.90
N ASP A 384 9.46 -4.26 -28.21
CA ASP A 384 9.98 -3.60 -27.01
C ASP A 384 10.49 -2.19 -27.29
N ASP A 385 11.28 -2.03 -28.35
CA ASP A 385 11.81 -0.74 -28.79
C ASP A 385 10.68 0.21 -29.20
N TYR A 386 9.67 -0.30 -29.93
CA TYR A 386 8.48 0.47 -30.31
C TYR A 386 7.74 1.03 -29.09
N VAL A 387 7.35 0.19 -28.13
CA VAL A 387 6.56 0.67 -26.98
C VAL A 387 7.39 1.52 -26.01
N ARG A 388 8.70 1.27 -25.89
CA ARG A 388 9.63 2.14 -25.13
C ARG A 388 9.80 3.50 -25.81
N GLN A 389 9.86 3.56 -27.14
CA GLN A 389 9.90 4.81 -27.90
C GLN A 389 8.57 5.57 -27.79
N LYS A 390 7.44 4.91 -28.08
CA LYS A 390 6.10 5.52 -28.04
C LYS A 390 5.72 5.98 -26.64
N CYS A 391 5.59 5.06 -25.68
CA CYS A 391 5.12 5.40 -24.33
C CYS A 391 6.15 6.23 -23.55
N GLY A 392 7.44 5.94 -23.73
CA GLY A 392 8.53 6.64 -23.04
C GLY A 392 8.82 8.02 -23.62
N LYS A 393 9.40 8.05 -24.83
CA LYS A 393 9.98 9.27 -25.43
C LYS A 393 8.92 10.16 -26.09
N GLU A 394 8.09 9.60 -26.96
CA GLU A 394 7.12 10.36 -27.76
C GLU A 394 5.83 10.70 -26.98
N GLY A 395 5.49 9.90 -25.97
CA GLY A 395 4.44 10.15 -24.99
C GLY A 395 4.97 10.95 -23.80
N ILE A 396 5.43 10.26 -22.75
CA ILE A 396 5.71 10.87 -21.44
C ILE A 396 6.77 11.99 -21.53
N ASP A 397 7.98 11.72 -22.04
CA ASP A 397 9.06 12.73 -22.02
C ASP A 397 8.72 13.96 -22.87
N LYS A 398 8.22 13.75 -24.10
CA LYS A 398 7.74 14.83 -24.97
C LYS A 398 6.69 15.68 -24.27
N THR A 399 5.71 15.07 -23.61
CA THR A 399 4.57 15.80 -23.03
C THR A 399 4.96 16.59 -21.79
N LEU A 400 5.75 15.98 -20.89
CA LEU A 400 6.31 16.67 -19.72
C LEU A 400 7.14 17.90 -20.15
N ALA A 401 7.97 17.75 -21.19
CA ALA A 401 8.81 18.83 -21.71
C ALA A 401 8.00 19.90 -22.48
N GLN A 402 7.07 19.49 -23.36
CA GLN A 402 6.27 20.39 -24.20
C GLN A 402 5.37 21.30 -23.38
N TYR A 403 4.72 20.75 -22.35
CA TYR A 403 3.83 21.50 -21.46
C TYR A 403 4.55 22.08 -20.24
N ASN A 404 5.83 21.72 -20.02
CA ASN A 404 6.64 22.12 -18.88
C ASN A 404 5.94 21.79 -17.55
N ILE A 405 5.47 20.53 -17.43
CA ILE A 405 4.71 19.97 -16.31
C ILE A 405 5.49 18.86 -15.60
N ASP A 406 5.14 18.57 -14.35
CA ASP A 406 5.77 17.55 -13.50
C ASP A 406 4.99 16.22 -13.51
N VAL A 407 3.67 16.27 -13.67
CA VAL A 407 2.77 15.11 -13.60
C VAL A 407 1.74 15.15 -14.73
N ILE A 408 1.46 13.98 -15.33
CA ILE A 408 0.33 13.76 -16.25
C ILE A 408 -0.73 12.96 -15.49
N ILE A 409 -1.99 13.42 -15.50
CA ILE A 409 -3.13 12.72 -14.90
C ILE A 409 -4.18 12.31 -15.94
N GLY A 410 -4.81 11.17 -15.71
CA GLY A 410 -5.85 10.60 -16.57
C GLY A 410 -6.85 9.76 -15.75
N PRO A 411 -7.86 9.15 -16.40
CA PRO A 411 -8.79 8.24 -15.74
C PRO A 411 -8.09 6.95 -15.27
N ALA A 412 -8.56 6.37 -14.17
CA ALA A 412 -7.92 5.24 -13.51
C ALA A 412 -8.13 3.90 -14.26
N ASP A 413 -9.38 3.50 -14.50
CA ASP A 413 -9.71 2.20 -15.11
C ASP A 413 -9.69 2.30 -16.65
N SER A 414 -8.50 2.61 -17.16
CA SER A 414 -8.25 3.07 -18.52
C SER A 414 -6.98 2.47 -19.13
N LEU A 415 -6.82 2.58 -20.45
CA LEU A 415 -5.61 2.13 -21.16
C LEU A 415 -4.35 2.92 -20.79
N LEU A 416 -4.47 4.05 -20.09
CA LEU A 416 -3.33 4.84 -19.59
C LEU A 416 -2.44 4.00 -18.64
N THR A 417 -3.05 3.03 -17.95
CA THR A 417 -2.36 2.09 -17.06
C THR A 417 -1.29 1.25 -17.74
N ASN A 418 -1.35 1.06 -19.06
CA ASN A 418 -0.33 0.34 -19.85
C ASN A 418 0.88 1.21 -20.21
N ILE A 419 0.73 2.55 -20.22
CA ILE A 419 1.74 3.49 -20.73
C ILE A 419 2.95 3.58 -19.80
N GLY A 420 2.75 3.75 -18.49
CA GLY A 420 3.82 3.76 -17.49
C GLY A 420 4.69 2.47 -17.52
N PRO A 421 4.09 1.27 -17.46
CA PRO A 421 4.80 -0.01 -17.62
C PRO A 421 5.55 -0.14 -18.96
N ALA A 422 4.91 0.25 -20.07
CA ALA A 422 5.51 0.24 -21.40
C ALA A 422 6.68 1.23 -21.55
N ALA A 423 6.63 2.37 -20.85
CA ALA A 423 7.73 3.32 -20.72
C ALA A 423 8.82 2.89 -19.71
N GLY A 424 8.48 2.01 -18.75
CA GLY A 424 9.35 1.61 -17.64
C GLY A 424 9.39 2.60 -16.48
N LYS A 425 8.39 3.49 -16.37
CA LYS A 425 8.36 4.63 -15.44
C LYS A 425 7.41 4.40 -14.26
N LEU A 426 7.65 5.15 -13.18
CA LEU A 426 6.75 5.29 -12.03
C LEU A 426 5.35 5.74 -12.49
N TYR A 427 4.29 5.13 -11.96
CA TYR A 427 2.91 5.54 -12.26
C TYR A 427 2.03 5.44 -11.02
N PHE A 428 1.39 6.55 -10.65
CA PHE A 428 0.42 6.60 -9.56
C PHE A 428 -0.99 6.47 -10.14
N LEU A 429 -1.77 5.51 -9.65
CA LEU A 429 -3.17 5.36 -9.99
C LEU A 429 -4.03 5.83 -8.80
N PHE A 430 -4.43 7.09 -8.89
CA PHE A 430 -5.44 7.65 -7.99
C PHE A 430 -6.82 7.37 -8.59
N GLU A 431 -7.63 6.54 -7.94
CA GLU A 431 -9.07 6.53 -8.21
C GLU A 431 -9.67 7.83 -7.65
N LEU A 432 -9.70 8.86 -8.51
CA LEU A 432 -10.15 10.22 -8.22
C LEU A 432 -11.68 10.34 -8.08
N LEU A 433 -12.29 9.33 -7.44
CA LEU A 433 -13.66 9.42 -6.94
C LEU A 433 -13.74 10.61 -5.96
N VAL A 434 -14.82 11.39 -6.04
CA VAL A 434 -14.96 12.64 -5.27
C VAL A 434 -14.72 12.47 -3.75
N PRO A 435 -15.19 11.38 -3.09
CA PRO A 435 -14.90 11.13 -1.67
C PRO A 435 -13.41 10.89 -1.38
N THR A 436 -12.69 10.18 -2.26
CA THR A 436 -11.25 9.95 -2.15
C THR A 436 -10.48 11.26 -2.22
N PHE A 437 -10.88 12.17 -3.11
CA PHE A 437 -10.27 13.50 -3.19
C PHE A 437 -10.50 14.33 -1.93
N ASP A 438 -11.68 14.24 -1.31
CA ASP A 438 -11.94 15.00 -0.07
C ASP A 438 -11.11 14.48 1.11
N ILE A 439 -10.82 13.18 1.19
CA ILE A 439 -9.85 12.59 2.14
C ILE A 439 -8.42 13.08 1.86
N ILE A 440 -8.03 13.20 0.60
CA ILE A 440 -6.71 13.70 0.18
C ILE A 440 -6.55 15.20 0.49
N SER A 441 -7.58 16.00 0.23
CA SER A 441 -7.58 17.46 0.39
C SER A 441 -7.43 17.92 1.85
N GLN A 442 -7.66 17.05 2.82
CA GLN A 442 -7.39 17.27 4.25
C GLN A 442 -5.89 17.16 4.59
N GLY A 443 -5.00 17.35 3.62
CA GLY A 443 -3.55 17.39 3.79
C GLY A 443 -2.92 16.02 4.06
N ARG A 444 -3.25 15.01 3.26
CA ARG A 444 -2.78 13.62 3.43
C ARG A 444 -2.18 12.96 2.18
N LEU A 445 -1.76 13.77 1.21
CA LEU A 445 -0.67 13.44 0.29
C LEU A 445 0.67 14.00 0.80
#